data_AF-A0A9W8AJU6-F1
#
_entry.id   AF-A0A9W8AJU6-F1
#
_cell.length_a   1.000
_cell.length_b   1.000
_cell.length_c   1.000
_cell.angle_alpha   90.00
_cell.angle_beta   90.00
_cell.angle_gamma   90.00
#
_symmetry.space_group_name_H-M   'P 1'
#
loop_
_entity.id
_entity.type
_entity.pdbx_description
1 polymer ?
#
loop_
_entity_poly.entity_id
_entity_poly.type
_entity_poly.pdbx_seq_one_letter_code
_entity_poly.pdbx_strand_id
1 'polypeptide(L)'
;SLNTTRRRHPLLSNHNAALLPQQVLFKALTLCSVIASNVGSHPLQLWDVCLPARSNPSENQGRDSSSTSDDDSENEVQIVDSDVDIAGPVLILRSETVGTVYISCPSDATRELGIVLPILGLLVKPHPDEYFAVEVLVRDQRDYLYRLRAINVQTQVYQTPALALVPLRLVSGWNQVQFDLRSVLFQVYGAKYRETLR
;
A
#
# COMPACT_ATOMS: atom_id res chain seq x y z
N SER A 1 -17.73 -32.89 -42.77
CA SER A 1 -17.96 -32.61 -41.34
C SER A 1 -16.65 -32.16 -40.73
N LEU A 2 -16.70 -31.04 -39.99
CA LEU A 2 -15.68 -30.46 -39.10
C LEU A 2 -14.41 -29.87 -39.75
N ASN A 3 -14.48 -28.56 -39.98
CA ASN A 3 -13.37 -27.65 -40.26
C ASN A 3 -12.86 -27.08 -38.93
N THR A 4 -11.59 -27.29 -38.60
CA THR A 4 -10.91 -26.77 -37.40
C THR A 4 -10.51 -25.31 -37.56
N THR A 5 -11.16 -24.40 -36.83
CA THR A 5 -10.76 -22.98 -36.75
C THR A 5 -10.10 -22.69 -35.40
N ARG A 6 -8.78 -22.53 -35.44
CA ARG A 6 -7.91 -22.10 -34.34
C ARG A 6 -8.07 -20.58 -34.15
N ARG A 7 -8.85 -20.14 -33.16
CA ARG A 7 -8.94 -18.71 -32.79
C ARG A 7 -7.69 -18.28 -32.03
N ARG A 8 -6.92 -17.36 -32.60
CA ARG A 8 -5.85 -16.60 -31.95
C ARG A 8 -6.49 -15.48 -31.14
N HIS A 9 -6.12 -15.34 -29.87
CA HIS A 9 -6.48 -14.19 -29.02
C HIS A 9 -5.69 -12.94 -29.47
N PRO A 10 -6.32 -11.76 -29.53
CA PRO A 10 -5.62 -10.52 -29.84
C PRO A 10 -4.96 -9.94 -28.58
N LEU A 11 -3.73 -9.45 -28.78
CA LEU A 11 -2.97 -8.61 -27.85
C LEU A 11 -3.69 -7.27 -27.68
N LEU A 12 -4.04 -6.89 -26.46
CA LEU A 12 -4.47 -5.53 -26.07
C LEU A 12 -3.32 -4.96 -25.23
N SER A 13 -2.44 -4.17 -25.82
CA SER A 13 -2.53 -2.70 -25.96
C SER A 13 -2.40 -2.00 -24.61
N ASN A 14 -1.15 -1.62 -24.30
CA ASN A 14 -0.80 -0.69 -23.22
C ASN A 14 -1.55 0.62 -23.39
N HIS A 15 -2.34 1.00 -22.39
CA HIS A 15 -2.81 2.37 -22.24
C HIS A 15 -2.30 2.94 -20.91
N ASN A 16 -1.55 4.03 -21.07
CA ASN A 16 -1.10 4.94 -20.04
C ASN A 16 -2.25 5.27 -19.09
N ALA A 17 -2.09 4.92 -17.81
CA ALA A 17 -2.88 5.51 -16.75
C ALA A 17 -2.19 6.81 -16.34
N ALA A 18 -2.84 7.94 -16.63
CA ALA A 18 -2.43 9.25 -16.17
C ALA A 18 -2.39 9.29 -14.62
N LEU A 19 -1.32 9.84 -14.07
CA LEU A 19 -1.09 10.02 -12.65
C LEU A 19 -1.95 11.18 -12.14
N LEU A 20 -2.83 10.92 -11.16
CA LEU A 20 -3.49 11.93 -10.34
C LEU A 20 -2.76 12.01 -8.98
N PRO A 21 -2.58 13.21 -8.40
CA PRO A 21 -1.90 13.42 -7.11
C PRO A 21 -2.75 12.92 -5.92
N GLN A 22 -2.10 12.48 -4.82
CA GLN A 22 -2.73 11.70 -3.73
C GLN A 22 -2.43 12.19 -2.31
N GLN A 23 -3.40 12.02 -1.42
CA GLN A 23 -3.52 12.43 -0.03
C GLN A 23 -4.20 11.35 0.86
N VAL A 24 -3.48 10.35 1.35
CA VAL A 24 -4.09 9.25 2.14
C VAL A 24 -3.99 9.46 3.65
N LEU A 25 -5.10 9.27 4.38
CA LEU A 25 -5.18 9.32 5.84
C LEU A 25 -5.33 7.89 6.44
N PHE A 26 -4.47 7.51 7.38
CA PHE A 26 -4.40 6.19 8.03
C PHE A 26 -4.72 6.24 9.53
N LYS A 27 -5.56 5.32 10.00
CA LYS A 27 -5.64 4.93 11.41
C LYS A 27 -5.74 3.41 11.45
N ALA A 28 -4.66 2.66 11.57
CA ALA A 28 -4.80 1.21 11.65
C ALA A 28 -5.72 0.85 12.84
N LEU A 29 -6.80 0.12 12.59
CA LEU A 29 -7.59 -0.60 13.60
C LEU A 29 -7.85 -1.97 12.98
N THR A 30 -7.09 -2.95 13.44
CA THR A 30 -7.44 -4.34 13.83
C THR A 30 -6.19 -5.24 13.80
N LEU A 31 -5.01 -4.66 14.05
CA LEU A 31 -3.93 -5.30 14.83
C LEU A 31 -3.39 -4.31 15.90
N CYS A 32 -4.22 -3.32 16.23
CA CYS A 32 -3.81 -2.11 16.92
C CYS A 32 -3.96 -2.16 18.43
N SER A 33 -4.33 -3.29 19.01
CA SER A 33 -4.07 -3.50 20.45
C SER A 33 -2.69 -4.12 20.72
N VAL A 34 -1.90 -4.48 19.69
CA VAL A 34 -0.59 -5.15 19.88
C VAL A 34 0.55 -4.44 19.16
N ILE A 35 0.34 -3.82 17.99
CA ILE A 35 1.44 -3.19 17.22
C ILE A 35 1.36 -1.64 17.15
N ALA A 36 0.16 -1.05 17.26
CA ALA A 36 0.00 0.42 17.21
C ALA A 36 -0.55 1.05 18.50
N SER A 37 -1.09 0.25 19.44
CA SER A 37 -1.36 0.74 20.79
C SER A 37 -0.08 0.69 21.62
N ASN A 38 0.81 1.64 21.38
CA ASN A 38 1.41 2.26 22.53
C ASN A 38 0.65 3.57 22.75
N VAL A 39 -0.12 3.60 23.82
CA VAL A 39 -0.52 4.82 24.53
C VAL A 39 0.78 5.41 25.13
N GLY A 40 1.75 5.74 24.28
CA GLY A 40 3.14 5.98 24.61
C GLY A 40 3.86 6.65 23.43
N SER A 41 4.93 7.37 23.74
CA SER A 41 5.52 8.48 22.96
C SER A 41 5.98 8.19 21.51
N HIS A 42 5.88 6.97 20.98
CA HIS A 42 6.39 6.60 19.65
C HIS A 42 5.48 5.58 18.91
N PRO A 43 4.38 6.01 18.28
CA PRO A 43 3.41 5.12 17.60
C PRO A 43 3.98 4.37 16.38
N LEU A 44 5.14 4.80 15.85
CA LEU A 44 5.81 4.20 14.69
C LEU A 44 7.02 3.33 15.06
N GLN A 45 7.18 2.91 16.32
CA GLN A 45 8.40 2.21 16.76
C GLN A 45 8.75 0.94 15.95
N LEU A 46 7.75 0.31 15.34
CA LEU A 46 7.90 -0.88 14.49
C LEU A 46 7.89 -0.58 12.98
N TRP A 47 7.57 0.66 12.60
CA TRP A 47 7.33 1.07 11.22
C TRP A 47 8.45 1.99 10.73
N ASP A 48 8.94 1.73 9.52
CA ASP A 48 9.81 2.68 8.83
C ASP A 48 8.97 3.55 7.88
N VAL A 49 9.30 4.84 7.81
CA VAL A 49 8.66 5.79 6.89
C VAL A 49 9.57 5.94 5.68
N CYS A 50 9.12 5.47 4.53
CA CYS A 50 9.87 5.53 3.30
C CYS A 50 9.45 6.76 2.49
N LEU A 51 10.42 7.61 2.14
CA LEU A 51 10.26 8.83 1.35
C LEU A 51 11.10 8.74 0.06
N PRO A 52 10.73 9.46 -1.02
CA PRO A 52 11.58 9.52 -2.20
C PRO A 52 12.95 10.12 -1.88
N ALA A 53 13.99 9.63 -2.56
CA ALA A 53 15.32 10.21 -2.45
C ALA A 53 15.28 11.68 -2.89
N ARG A 54 15.66 12.61 -2.00
CA ARG A 54 15.84 14.02 -2.37
C ARG A 54 16.91 14.08 -3.47
N SER A 55 16.59 14.69 -4.61
CA SER A 55 17.58 14.99 -5.62
C SER A 55 18.68 15.83 -4.98
N ASN A 56 19.94 15.38 -5.08
CA ASN A 56 21.07 16.19 -4.65
C ASN A 56 21.02 17.52 -5.42
N PRO A 57 21.13 18.68 -4.76
CA PRO A 57 21.34 19.92 -5.49
C PRO A 57 22.70 19.79 -6.16
N SER A 58 22.69 19.64 -7.48
CA SER A 58 23.90 19.70 -8.29
C SER A 58 24.58 21.04 -8.01
N GLU A 59 25.83 20.99 -7.54
CA GLU A 59 26.75 22.12 -7.59
C GLU A 59 26.77 22.67 -9.01
N ASN A 60 26.16 23.84 -9.22
CA ASN A 60 26.49 24.68 -10.35
C ASN A 60 26.34 26.14 -9.93
N GLN A 61 27.47 26.75 -9.61
CA GLN A 61 27.58 28.21 -9.54
C GLN A 61 27.46 28.78 -10.96
N GLY A 62 26.47 29.64 -11.19
CA GLY A 62 26.50 30.53 -12.36
C GLY A 62 25.16 31.00 -12.93
N ARG A 63 24.70 32.15 -12.42
CA ARG A 63 23.98 33.25 -13.11
C ARG A 63 22.50 33.13 -13.51
N ASP A 64 21.87 34.26 -13.18
CA ASP A 64 20.72 34.97 -13.74
C ASP A 64 19.30 34.54 -13.34
N SER A 65 18.67 35.48 -12.63
CA SER A 65 17.33 35.50 -12.09
C SER A 65 16.26 35.72 -13.16
N SER A 66 15.37 34.73 -13.33
CA SER A 66 14.00 34.94 -13.80
C SER A 66 13.10 33.78 -13.33
N SER A 67 12.30 34.07 -12.29
CA SER A 67 11.07 33.39 -11.85
C SER A 67 10.90 31.91 -12.26
N THR A 68 11.42 31.00 -11.46
CA THR A 68 10.85 29.66 -11.33
C THR A 68 9.79 29.72 -10.24
N SER A 69 8.55 29.40 -10.60
CA SER A 69 7.50 29.08 -9.64
C SER A 69 7.98 27.91 -8.78
N ASP A 70 8.16 28.16 -7.48
CA ASP A 70 8.45 27.15 -6.47
C ASP A 70 7.22 26.21 -6.36
N ASP A 71 7.20 25.18 -7.19
CA ASP A 71 6.24 24.07 -7.15
C ASP A 71 6.73 23.08 -6.05
N ASP A 72 6.64 23.52 -4.79
CA ASP A 72 6.89 22.71 -3.60
C ASP A 72 5.71 21.76 -3.37
N SER A 73 5.50 20.87 -4.32
CA SER A 73 4.64 19.70 -4.19
C SER A 73 5.30 18.67 -3.27
N GLU A 74 5.38 19.00 -1.99
CA GLU A 74 6.08 18.20 -0.98
C GLU A 74 5.27 16.96 -0.59
N ASN A 75 5.95 15.80 -0.60
CA ASN A 75 5.45 14.56 0.00
C ASN A 75 5.12 14.80 1.49
N GLU A 76 3.88 14.54 1.91
CA GLU A 76 3.42 14.84 3.27
C GLU A 76 3.38 13.57 4.13
N VAL A 77 4.14 13.55 5.23
CA VAL A 77 4.00 12.55 6.28
C VAL A 77 3.82 13.24 7.61
N GLN A 78 2.60 13.20 8.16
CA GLN A 78 2.24 13.96 9.34
C GLN A 78 1.36 13.14 10.28
N ILE A 79 1.60 13.25 11.60
CA ILE A 79 0.63 12.80 12.60
C ILE A 79 -0.24 14.00 12.97
N VAL A 80 -1.55 13.86 12.83
CA VAL A 80 -2.54 14.88 13.17
C VAL A 80 -3.38 14.37 14.34
N ASP A 81 -3.41 15.13 15.45
CA ASP A 81 -4.04 14.72 16.70
C ASP A 81 -5.58 14.69 16.66
N SER A 82 -6.18 15.27 15.61
CA SER A 82 -7.62 15.40 15.47
C SER A 82 -8.08 15.20 14.02
N ASP A 83 -8.94 14.21 13.79
CA ASP A 83 -9.82 14.12 12.62
C ASP A 83 -11.26 14.35 13.10
N VAL A 84 -12.08 15.00 12.26
CA VAL A 84 -13.46 15.38 12.60
C VAL A 84 -14.36 14.16 12.91
N ASP A 85 -14.05 13.01 12.31
CA ASP A 85 -14.90 11.82 12.37
C ASP A 85 -14.40 10.79 13.40
N ILE A 86 -13.12 10.85 13.83
CA ILE A 86 -12.55 9.88 14.77
C ILE A 86 -11.68 10.53 15.85
N ALA A 87 -12.00 10.23 17.10
CA ALA A 87 -11.19 10.60 18.26
C ALA A 87 -9.78 9.96 18.24
N GLY A 88 -8.73 10.76 18.39
CA GLY A 88 -7.33 10.35 18.52
C GLY A 88 -6.46 10.64 17.29
N PRO A 89 -5.13 10.45 17.40
CA PRO A 89 -4.18 10.82 16.36
C PRO A 89 -4.28 9.93 15.13
N VAL A 90 -4.01 10.52 13.98
CA VAL A 90 -4.11 9.90 12.66
C VAL A 90 -2.83 10.17 11.88
N LEU A 91 -2.31 9.16 11.19
CA LEU A 91 -1.13 9.30 10.34
C LEU A 91 -1.58 9.64 8.91
N ILE A 92 -1.12 10.76 8.40
CA ILE A 92 -1.29 11.20 7.02
C ILE A 92 -0.05 10.78 6.23
N LEU A 93 -0.25 10.13 5.07
CA LEU A 93 0.77 9.82 4.07
C LEU A 93 0.28 10.29 2.69
N ARG A 94 0.98 11.23 2.07
CA ARG A 94 0.57 11.85 0.81
C ARG A 94 1.75 11.98 -0.13
N SER A 95 1.46 11.78 -1.40
CA SER A 95 2.45 11.85 -2.46
C SER A 95 1.78 12.10 -3.79
N GLU A 96 2.43 12.89 -4.64
CA GLU A 96 2.02 13.01 -6.03
C GLU A 96 2.41 11.79 -6.87
N THR A 97 3.43 11.05 -6.45
CA THR A 97 3.94 9.87 -7.15
C THR A 97 3.57 8.59 -6.41
N VAL A 98 2.96 7.65 -7.13
CA VAL A 98 2.58 6.35 -6.56
C VAL A 98 3.81 5.56 -6.11
N GLY A 99 3.80 5.09 -4.87
CA GLY A 99 4.83 4.21 -4.32
C GLY A 99 6.10 4.89 -3.84
N THR A 100 6.16 6.23 -3.83
CA THR A 100 7.29 6.97 -3.26
C THR A 100 7.17 7.19 -1.76
N VAL A 101 5.94 7.33 -1.25
CA VAL A 101 5.65 7.46 0.19
C VAL A 101 4.87 6.25 0.65
N TYR A 102 5.42 5.52 1.62
CA TYR A 102 4.75 4.40 2.26
C TYR A 102 5.36 4.14 3.64
N ILE A 103 4.63 3.39 4.45
CA ILE A 103 5.17 2.82 5.68
C ILE A 103 5.39 1.33 5.49
N SER A 104 6.45 0.81 6.10
CA SER A 104 6.75 -0.63 6.06
C SER A 104 6.99 -1.16 7.47
N CYS A 105 6.62 -2.42 7.70
CA CYS A 105 6.81 -3.10 8.97
C CYS A 105 7.33 -4.52 8.68
N PRO A 106 8.42 -4.99 9.32
CA PRO A 106 9.19 -4.28 10.33
C PRO A 106 10.08 -3.19 9.71
N SER A 107 10.47 -2.20 10.52
CA SER A 107 11.33 -1.11 10.09
C SER A 107 12.71 -1.55 9.58
N ASP A 108 13.21 -2.67 10.10
CA ASP A 108 14.42 -3.31 9.62
C ASP A 108 14.09 -4.30 8.49
N ALA A 109 14.53 -3.98 7.26
CA ALA A 109 14.27 -4.79 6.09
C ALA A 109 14.83 -6.23 6.18
N THR A 110 15.79 -6.48 7.07
CA THR A 110 16.39 -7.81 7.31
C THR A 110 15.59 -8.67 8.28
N ARG A 111 14.59 -8.09 8.96
CA ARG A 111 13.72 -8.79 9.92
C ARG A 111 12.38 -9.15 9.30
N GLU A 112 11.72 -10.11 9.94
CA GLU A 112 10.38 -10.57 9.62
C GLU A 112 9.50 -10.54 10.88
N LEU A 113 8.21 -10.27 10.73
CA LEU A 113 7.25 -10.21 11.85
C LEU A 113 6.88 -11.60 12.40
N GLY A 114 6.66 -12.58 11.53
CA GLY A 114 6.25 -13.94 11.93
C GLY A 114 4.85 -14.01 12.56
N ILE A 115 3.90 -13.21 12.08
CA ILE A 115 2.54 -13.16 12.64
C ILE A 115 1.72 -14.34 12.11
N VAL A 116 1.26 -15.21 13.00
CA VAL A 116 0.45 -16.41 12.63
C VAL A 116 -1.05 -16.10 12.54
N LEU A 117 -1.51 -14.96 13.07
CA LEU A 117 -2.90 -14.54 12.94
C LEU A 117 -3.17 -14.13 11.48
N PRO A 118 -4.07 -14.81 10.75
CA PRO A 118 -4.29 -14.56 9.32
C PRO A 118 -5.16 -13.32 9.04
N ILE A 119 -5.72 -12.71 10.08
CA ILE A 119 -6.60 -11.55 9.96
C ILE A 119 -5.75 -10.29 10.07
N LEU A 120 -5.67 -9.54 8.99
CA LEU A 120 -5.14 -8.18 8.98
C LEU A 120 -6.31 -7.22 8.93
N GLY A 121 -6.49 -6.37 9.93
CA GLY A 121 -7.44 -5.27 9.82
C GLY A 121 -6.81 -3.91 9.95
N LEU A 122 -7.39 -2.98 9.19
CA LEU A 122 -6.95 -1.62 8.98
C LEU A 122 -8.15 -0.70 9.09
N LEU A 123 -7.92 0.53 9.52
CA LEU A 123 -8.89 1.59 9.38
C LEU A 123 -8.23 2.71 8.55
N VAL A 124 -8.90 3.08 7.46
CA VAL A 124 -8.30 3.95 6.44
C VAL A 124 -9.35 4.91 5.92
N LYS A 125 -8.92 6.11 5.57
CA LYS A 125 -9.75 7.13 4.93
C LYS A 125 -9.02 7.59 3.66
N PRO A 126 -9.10 6.81 2.58
CA PRO A 126 -8.60 7.24 1.29
C PRO A 126 -9.53 8.32 0.72
N HIS A 127 -8.97 9.26 -0.03
CA HIS A 127 -9.80 10.10 -0.88
C HIS A 127 -10.31 9.27 -2.08
N PRO A 128 -11.52 9.52 -2.61
CA PRO A 128 -12.08 8.75 -3.72
C PRO A 128 -11.24 8.74 -5.01
N ASP A 129 -10.52 9.83 -5.27
CA ASP A 129 -9.75 10.01 -6.51
C ASP A 129 -8.28 9.57 -6.41
N GLU A 130 -7.94 8.87 -5.33
CA GLU A 130 -6.54 8.58 -5.00
C GLU A 130 -6.24 7.10 -5.00
N TYR A 131 -5.02 6.75 -5.37
CA TYR A 131 -4.57 5.37 -5.26
C TYR A 131 -4.30 5.01 -3.80
N PHE A 132 -4.85 3.88 -3.40
CA PHE A 132 -4.59 3.28 -2.12
C PHE A 132 -4.25 1.81 -2.33
N ALA A 133 -3.15 1.39 -1.70
CA ALA A 133 -2.76 0.00 -1.68
C ALA A 133 -2.17 -0.43 -0.34
N VAL A 134 -2.37 -1.70 -0.04
CA VAL A 134 -1.72 -2.41 1.06
C VAL A 134 -1.05 -3.62 0.47
N GLU A 135 0.22 -3.80 0.77
CA GLU A 135 0.98 -5.00 0.41
C GLU A 135 1.31 -5.79 1.66
N VAL A 136 1.15 -7.11 1.57
CA VAL A 136 1.50 -8.05 2.64
C VAL A 136 2.35 -9.16 2.03
N LEU A 137 3.49 -9.45 2.65
CA LEU A 137 4.31 -10.61 2.34
C LEU A 137 3.92 -11.77 3.27
N VAL A 138 3.44 -12.86 2.70
CA VAL A 138 3.02 -14.05 3.45
C VAL A 138 3.87 -15.26 3.07
N ARG A 139 4.07 -16.15 4.05
CA ARG A 139 4.71 -17.45 3.89
C ARG A 139 3.64 -18.55 3.96
N ASP A 140 3.72 -19.53 3.07
CA ASP A 140 2.88 -20.73 3.13
C ASP A 140 3.53 -21.86 3.96
N GLN A 141 2.80 -22.95 4.17
CA GLN A 141 3.31 -24.13 4.90
C GLN A 141 4.48 -24.87 4.20
N ARG A 142 4.78 -24.54 2.94
CA ARG A 142 5.88 -25.11 2.16
C ARG A 142 7.03 -24.11 2.00
N ASP A 143 7.01 -23.03 2.78
CA ASP A 143 8.01 -21.95 2.77
C ASP A 143 8.06 -21.14 1.47
N TYR A 144 7.01 -21.19 0.64
CA TYR A 144 6.87 -20.28 -0.49
C TYR A 144 6.38 -18.91 -0.03
N LEU A 145 6.92 -17.86 -0.66
CA LEU A 145 6.60 -16.47 -0.38
C LEU A 145 5.65 -15.90 -1.42
N TYR A 146 4.64 -15.17 -0.95
CA TYR A 146 3.65 -14.53 -1.79
C TYR A 146 3.46 -13.08 -1.35
N ARG A 147 3.47 -12.16 -2.31
CA ARG A 147 3.02 -10.78 -2.11
C ARG A 147 1.55 -10.67 -2.47
N LEU A 148 0.75 -10.29 -1.49
CA LEU A 148 -0.66 -10.00 -1.68
C LEU A 148 -0.82 -8.48 -1.61
N ARG A 149 -1.22 -7.86 -2.72
CA ARG A 149 -1.41 -6.42 -2.80
C ARG A 149 -2.88 -6.09 -3.04
N ALA A 150 -3.56 -5.58 -2.02
CA ALA A 150 -4.92 -5.08 -2.14
C ALA A 150 -4.88 -3.64 -2.66
N ILE A 151 -5.62 -3.33 -3.72
CA ILE A 151 -5.54 -2.03 -4.42
C ILE A 151 -6.94 -1.53 -4.77
N ASN A 152 -7.20 -0.23 -4.55
CA ASN A 152 -8.52 0.34 -4.78
C ASN A 152 -8.91 0.61 -6.25
N VAL A 153 -7.93 0.81 -7.13
CA VAL A 153 -8.16 0.98 -8.58
C VAL A 153 -8.30 -0.36 -9.34
N GLN A 154 -7.96 -1.47 -8.70
CA GLN A 154 -7.97 -2.79 -9.32
C GLN A 154 -9.39 -3.35 -9.36
N THR A 155 -9.87 -3.75 -10.54
CA THR A 155 -11.24 -4.26 -10.71
C THR A 155 -11.35 -5.79 -10.72
N GLN A 156 -10.27 -6.48 -11.08
CA GLN A 156 -10.20 -7.94 -11.17
C GLN A 156 -8.94 -8.46 -10.48
N VAL A 157 -8.94 -9.70 -10.02
CA VAL A 157 -7.71 -10.31 -9.50
C VAL A 157 -6.71 -10.48 -10.64
N TYR A 158 -5.48 -10.01 -10.45
CA TYR A 158 -4.35 -10.30 -11.33
C TYR A 158 -3.31 -11.09 -10.55
N GLN A 159 -2.80 -12.19 -11.12
CA GLN A 159 -1.87 -13.07 -10.41
C GLN A 159 -0.67 -13.46 -11.28
N THR A 160 0.49 -13.44 -10.65
CA THR A 160 1.74 -14.09 -11.09
C THR A 160 2.14 -15.13 -10.03
N PRO A 161 3.15 -15.99 -10.24
CA PRO A 161 3.50 -17.05 -9.29
C PRO A 161 3.75 -16.59 -7.84
N ALA A 162 4.21 -15.36 -7.62
CA ALA A 162 4.55 -14.83 -6.30
C ALA A 162 3.92 -13.46 -5.97
N LEU A 163 3.06 -12.92 -6.83
CA LEU A 163 2.37 -11.65 -6.61
C LEU A 163 0.91 -11.74 -7.06
N ALA A 164 0.00 -11.36 -6.17
CA ALA A 164 -1.42 -11.21 -6.45
C ALA A 164 -1.86 -9.77 -6.21
N LEU A 165 -2.52 -9.17 -7.18
CA LEU A 165 -3.23 -7.90 -7.05
C LEU A 165 -4.71 -8.21 -6.82
N VAL A 166 -5.23 -7.78 -5.67
CA VAL A 166 -6.59 -8.05 -5.23
C VAL A 166 -7.39 -6.75 -5.24
N PRO A 167 -8.59 -6.73 -5.84
CA PRO A 167 -9.49 -5.58 -5.77
C PRO A 167 -9.82 -5.20 -4.33
N LEU A 168 -9.74 -3.90 -4.02
CA LEU A 168 -10.17 -3.34 -2.75
C LEU A 168 -11.28 -2.31 -3.01
N ARG A 169 -12.48 -2.55 -2.50
CA ARG A 169 -13.58 -1.57 -2.64
C ARG A 169 -13.68 -0.76 -1.36
N LEU A 170 -13.54 0.55 -1.51
CA LEU A 170 -13.60 1.50 -0.41
C LEU A 170 -14.76 2.45 -0.68
N VAL A 171 -15.43 2.87 0.38
CA VAL A 171 -16.45 3.91 0.35
C VAL A 171 -15.84 5.24 0.75
N SER A 172 -16.56 6.34 0.49
CA SER A 172 -16.13 7.67 0.96
C SER A 172 -16.07 7.70 2.50
N GLY A 173 -15.04 8.36 3.03
CA GLY A 173 -14.82 8.49 4.47
C GLY A 173 -14.03 7.33 5.07
N TRP A 174 -14.29 7.04 6.35
CA TRP A 174 -13.59 6.01 7.09
C TRP A 174 -14.05 4.60 6.73
N ASN A 175 -13.09 3.74 6.44
CA ASN A 175 -13.28 2.34 6.05
C ASN A 175 -12.58 1.44 7.07
N GLN A 176 -13.32 0.55 7.72
CA GLN A 176 -12.73 -0.56 8.45
C GLN A 176 -12.57 -1.74 7.48
N VAL A 177 -11.33 -2.03 7.11
CA VAL A 177 -10.98 -3.08 6.16
C VAL A 177 -10.44 -4.27 6.95
N GLN A 178 -10.96 -5.46 6.67
CA GLN A 178 -10.46 -6.71 7.24
C GLN A 178 -10.11 -7.68 6.12
N PHE A 179 -8.85 -8.09 6.07
CA PHE A 179 -8.31 -9.07 5.15
C PHE A 179 -8.12 -10.40 5.87
N ASP A 180 -8.81 -11.43 5.39
CA ASP A 180 -8.44 -12.82 5.71
C ASP A 180 -7.37 -13.28 4.71
N LEU A 181 -6.11 -13.13 5.10
CA LEU A 181 -4.95 -13.48 4.30
C LEU A 181 -4.91 -14.98 3.97
N ARG A 182 -5.47 -15.82 4.84
CA ARG A 182 -5.57 -17.26 4.59
C ARG A 182 -6.55 -17.55 3.47
N SER A 183 -7.72 -16.94 3.51
CA SER A 183 -8.73 -17.11 2.46
C SER A 183 -8.25 -16.58 1.12
N VAL A 184 -7.64 -15.40 1.09
CA VAL A 184 -7.08 -14.82 -0.15
C VAL A 184 -5.98 -15.71 -0.72
N LEU A 185 -5.00 -16.12 0.10
CA LEU A 185 -3.90 -16.97 -0.35
C LEU A 185 -4.40 -18.32 -0.90
N PHE A 186 -5.39 -18.92 -0.23
CA PHE A 186 -5.97 -20.19 -0.68
C PHE A 186 -6.77 -20.03 -1.97
N GLN A 187 -7.54 -18.96 -2.13
CA GLN A 187 -8.33 -18.71 -3.33
C GLN A 187 -7.46 -18.42 -4.56
N VAL A 188 -6.37 -17.65 -4.40
CA VAL A 188 -5.51 -17.26 -5.52
C VAL A 188 -4.53 -18.38 -5.90
N TYR A 189 -3.96 -19.08 -4.91
CA TYR A 189 -2.85 -20.01 -5.13
C TYR A 189 -3.10 -21.45 -4.69
N GLY A 190 -4.21 -21.73 -4.00
CA GLY A 190 -4.42 -23.03 -3.34
C GLY A 190 -3.41 -23.31 -2.21
N ALA A 191 -2.71 -22.27 -1.73
CA ALA A 191 -1.66 -22.39 -0.72
C ALA A 191 -2.22 -22.22 0.70
N LYS A 192 -1.62 -22.92 1.66
CA LYS A 192 -2.02 -22.86 3.08
C LYS A 192 -1.18 -21.82 3.80
N TYR A 193 -1.84 -20.79 4.31
CA TYR A 193 -1.20 -19.72 5.08
C TYR A 193 -0.48 -20.27 6.32
N ARG A 194 0.76 -19.82 6.52
CA ARG A 194 1.56 -20.08 7.73
C ARG A 194 1.66 -18.81 8.57
N GLU A 195 2.20 -17.75 7.99
CA GLU A 195 2.48 -16.49 8.71
C GLU A 195 2.64 -15.30 7.76
N THR A 196 2.49 -14.10 8.33
CA THR A 196 2.78 -12.81 7.69
C THR A 196 4.16 -12.33 8.12
N LEU A 197 4.96 -11.87 7.15
CA LEU A 197 6.35 -11.46 7.34
C LEU A 197 6.52 -9.94 7.32
N ARG A 198 5.76 -9.25 6.46
CA ARG A 198 5.81 -7.80 6.22
C ARG A 198 4.45 -7.30 5.76
#